data_AF-A0A0S1MIU8-F1
#
_entry.id   AF-A0A0S1MIU8-F1
#
_cell.length_a   1.000
_cell.length_b   1.000
_cell.length_c   1.000
_cell.angle_alpha   90.00
_cell.angle_beta   90.00
_cell.angle_gamma   90.00
#
_symmetry.space_group_name_H-M   'P 1'
#
loop_
_entity.id
_entity.type
_entity.pdbx_description
1 polymer ?
#
loop_
_entity_poly.entity_id
_entity_poly.type
_entity_poly.pdbx_seq_one_letter_code
_entity_poly.pdbx_strand_id
1 'polypeptide(L)'
;MFQYYAPEIKALLINWLLEEPDMPLDSLQHQLGQRVLLRSIQRWKKLYTETMSVICNPDLYENPGRGRIFSKNQVEMITDLLKSNACLFLDEICGRVYETSGISCTNQTMSTVLKEYMGYTLKITSKIHINRSDVAREDYMVSHSPIPCTLSGFHRRIWGMS
;
A
#
# COMPACT_ATOMS: atom_id res chain seq x y z
N MET A 1 -13.82 -0.84 17.33
CA MET A 1 -13.45 -2.25 17.55
C MET A 1 -14.61 -3.12 17.11
N PHE A 2 -14.37 -4.02 16.15
CA PHE A 2 -15.34 -4.98 15.65
C PHE A 2 -15.32 -6.22 16.55
N GLN A 3 -16.48 -6.64 17.05
CA GLN A 3 -16.62 -7.86 17.84
C GLN A 3 -17.48 -8.84 17.04
N TYR A 4 -16.94 -10.04 16.84
CA TYR A 4 -17.66 -11.10 16.16
C TYR A 4 -18.72 -11.69 17.10
N TYR A 5 -19.93 -11.87 16.58
CA TYR A 5 -21.02 -12.58 17.24
C TYR A 5 -21.54 -13.63 16.28
N ALA A 6 -21.78 -14.84 16.80
CA ALA A 6 -22.31 -15.94 16.02
C ALA A 6 -23.70 -15.55 15.43
N PRO A 7 -24.03 -15.97 14.20
CA PRO A 7 -25.31 -15.66 13.58
C PRO A 7 -26.54 -16.05 14.42
N GLU A 8 -26.47 -17.19 15.08
CA GLU A 8 -27.52 -17.76 15.93
C GLU A 8 -27.80 -16.85 17.12
N ILE A 9 -26.74 -16.28 17.70
CA ILE A 9 -26.81 -15.35 18.83
C ILE A 9 -27.52 -14.06 18.42
N LYS A 10 -27.29 -13.58 17.20
CA LYS A 10 -27.98 -12.39 16.67
C LYS A 10 -29.47 -12.67 16.47
N ALA A 11 -29.79 -13.84 15.92
CA ALA A 11 -31.16 -14.22 15.62
C ALA A 11 -31.99 -14.43 16.90
N LEU A 12 -31.46 -15.19 17.85
CA LEU A 12 -32.11 -15.42 19.14
C LEU A 12 -32.37 -14.12 19.88
N LEU A 13 -31.37 -13.24 19.96
CA LEU A 13 -31.50 -11.98 20.68
C LEU A 13 -32.55 -11.05 20.06
N ILE A 14 -32.63 -10.98 18.73
CA ILE A 14 -33.63 -10.15 18.05
C ILE A 14 -35.03 -10.76 18.13
N ASN A 15 -35.15 -12.09 18.03
CA ASN A 15 -36.43 -12.76 18.21
C ASN A 15 -37.00 -12.51 19.60
N TRP A 16 -36.20 -12.71 20.67
CA TRP A 16 -36.65 -12.42 22.03
C TRP A 16 -37.00 -10.94 22.24
N LEU A 17 -36.25 -10.02 21.62
CA LEU A 17 -36.56 -8.59 21.70
C LEU A 17 -37.90 -8.22 21.01
N LEU A 18 -38.37 -9.02 20.06
CA LEU A 18 -39.64 -8.83 19.37
C LEU A 18 -40.80 -9.54 20.07
N GLU A 19 -40.55 -10.73 20.64
CA GLU A 19 -41.55 -11.52 21.36
C GLU A 19 -41.82 -10.97 22.76
N GLU A 20 -40.79 -10.48 23.46
CA GLU A 20 -40.88 -10.03 24.85
C GLU A 20 -40.34 -8.60 25.02
N PRO A 21 -41.09 -7.57 24.59
CA PRO A 21 -40.63 -6.18 24.60
C PRO A 21 -40.44 -5.61 26.02
N ASP A 22 -41.10 -6.18 27.02
CA ASP A 22 -41.04 -5.74 28.42
C ASP A 22 -39.86 -6.34 29.19
N MET A 23 -39.13 -7.31 28.60
CA MET A 23 -37.99 -7.90 29.27
C MET A 23 -36.78 -6.96 29.24
N PRO A 24 -36.12 -6.69 30.38
CA PRO A 24 -34.92 -5.88 30.40
C PRO A 24 -33.78 -6.57 29.66
N LEU A 25 -33.04 -5.78 28.88
CA LEU A 25 -31.97 -6.27 28.02
C LEU A 25 -30.88 -7.04 28.79
N ASP A 26 -30.63 -6.69 30.04
CA ASP A 26 -29.67 -7.39 30.90
C ASP A 26 -30.10 -8.83 31.21
N SER A 27 -31.39 -9.07 31.39
CA SER A 27 -31.94 -10.43 31.59
C SER A 27 -31.82 -11.28 30.33
N LEU A 28 -32.10 -10.69 29.16
CA LEU A 28 -31.93 -11.35 27.86
C LEU A 28 -30.46 -11.73 27.62
N GLN A 29 -29.53 -10.81 27.89
CA GLN A 29 -28.09 -11.08 27.75
C GLN A 29 -27.59 -12.11 28.76
N HIS A 30 -28.17 -12.14 29.96
CA HIS A 30 -27.88 -13.16 30.97
C HIS A 30 -28.36 -14.55 30.51
N GLN A 31 -29.58 -14.67 29.97
CA GLN A 31 -30.10 -15.91 29.38
C GLN A 31 -29.29 -16.36 28.16
N LEU A 32 -28.84 -15.42 27.34
CA LEU A 32 -27.98 -15.67 26.18
C LEU A 32 -26.56 -16.13 26.59
N GLY A 33 -26.15 -15.89 27.84
CA GLY A 33 -24.79 -16.18 28.33
C GLY A 33 -23.70 -15.30 27.69
N GLN A 34 -24.07 -14.30 26.90
CA GLN A 34 -23.13 -13.41 26.22
C GLN A 34 -23.58 -11.94 26.31
N ARG A 35 -22.64 -11.09 26.73
CA ARG A 35 -22.84 -9.64 26.69
C ARG A 35 -22.65 -9.11 25.28
N VAL A 36 -23.69 -8.45 24.77
CA VAL A 36 -23.71 -7.82 23.46
C VAL A 36 -23.79 -6.31 23.63
N LEU A 37 -22.94 -5.58 22.90
CA LEU A 37 -22.94 -4.12 22.96
C LEU A 37 -24.26 -3.57 22.41
N LEU A 38 -24.85 -2.59 23.11
CA LEU A 38 -26.12 -1.96 22.72
C LEU A 38 -26.14 -1.48 21.25
N ARG A 39 -25.04 -0.89 20.78
CA ARG A 39 -24.88 -0.45 19.38
C ARG A 39 -25.04 -1.58 18.36
N SER A 40 -24.60 -2.79 18.72
CA SER A 40 -24.71 -3.97 17.85
C SER A 40 -26.16 -4.42 17.76
N ILE A 41 -26.86 -4.42 18.89
CA ILE A 41 -28.28 -4.77 19.00
C ILE A 41 -29.13 -3.79 18.19
N GLN A 42 -28.90 -2.49 18.35
CA GLN A 42 -29.58 -1.45 17.57
C GLN A 42 -29.36 -1.64 16.06
N ARG A 43 -28.13 -1.95 15.66
CA ARG A 43 -27.78 -2.21 14.27
C ARG A 43 -28.50 -3.46 13.72
N TRP A 44 -28.56 -4.55 14.49
CA TRP A 44 -29.26 -5.77 14.07
C TRP A 44 -30.78 -5.57 14.02
N LYS A 45 -31.35 -4.84 14.99
CA LYS A 45 -32.77 -4.50 14.99
C LYS A 45 -33.14 -3.69 13.75
N LYS A 46 -32.35 -2.67 13.43
CA LYS A 46 -32.52 -1.86 12.21
C LYS A 46 -32.43 -2.72 10.94
N LEU A 47 -31.41 -3.56 10.85
CA LEU A 47 -31.23 -4.45 9.71
C LEU A 47 -32.43 -5.42 9.56
N TYR A 48 -32.90 -5.98 10.66
CA TYR A 48 -34.04 -6.89 10.68
C TYR A 48 -35.33 -6.19 10.26
N THR A 49 -35.57 -4.96 10.72
CA THR A 49 -36.75 -4.18 10.28
C THR A 49 -36.73 -3.86 8.79
N GLU A 50 -35.53 -3.70 8.19
CA GLU A 50 -35.37 -3.34 6.78
C GLU A 50 -35.36 -4.56 5.85
N THR A 51 -34.83 -5.69 6.31
CA THR A 51 -34.51 -6.85 5.44
C THR A 51 -35.13 -8.17 5.90
N MET A 52 -35.80 -8.20 7.05
CA MET A 52 -36.24 -9.41 7.75
C MET A 52 -35.09 -10.40 8.04
N SER A 53 -33.85 -9.89 8.11
CA SER A 53 -32.66 -10.69 8.42
C SER A 53 -31.77 -9.99 9.45
N VAL A 54 -31.20 -10.78 10.36
CA VAL A 54 -30.16 -10.34 11.32
C VAL A 54 -28.74 -10.55 10.81
N ILE A 55 -28.60 -11.26 9.68
CA ILE A 55 -27.33 -11.54 9.00
C ILE A 55 -27.36 -10.77 7.69
N CYS A 56 -26.44 -9.82 7.53
CA CYS A 56 -26.19 -9.25 6.20
C CYS A 56 -25.66 -10.37 5.30
N ASN A 57 -26.38 -10.69 4.22
CA ASN A 57 -25.88 -11.62 3.21
C ASN A 57 -24.58 -11.04 2.62
N PRO A 58 -23.44 -11.76 2.71
CA PRO A 58 -22.19 -11.32 2.12
C PRO A 58 -22.28 -10.98 0.63
N ASP A 59 -23.13 -11.70 -0.09
CA ASP A 59 -23.33 -11.55 -1.53
C ASP A 59 -24.11 -10.27 -1.89
N LEU A 60 -24.78 -9.66 -0.90
CA LEU A 60 -25.48 -8.37 -1.02
C LEU A 60 -24.64 -7.18 -0.60
N TYR A 61 -23.43 -7.39 -0.08
CA TYR A 61 -22.52 -6.25 0.06
C TYR A 61 -22.15 -5.78 -1.34
N GLU A 62 -22.53 -4.55 -1.68
CA GLU A 62 -21.89 -3.83 -2.77
C GLU A 62 -20.38 -3.76 -2.45
N ASN A 63 -19.63 -4.73 -2.99
CA ASN A 63 -18.18 -4.91 -2.92
C ASN A 63 -17.47 -4.08 -1.81
N PRO A 64 -17.15 -4.64 -0.63
CA PRO A 64 -16.32 -3.95 0.35
C PRO A 64 -14.82 -4.03 -0.03
N GLY A 65 -14.52 -4.13 -1.33
CA GLY A 65 -13.18 -3.90 -1.82
C GLY A 65 -12.80 -2.44 -1.58
N ARG A 66 -11.51 -2.19 -1.34
CA ARG A 66 -11.01 -0.81 -1.33
C ARG A 66 -11.41 -0.16 -2.65
N GLY A 67 -12.22 0.90 -2.60
CA GLY A 67 -12.65 1.61 -3.79
C GLY A 67 -11.46 1.92 -4.69
N ARG A 68 -11.57 1.62 -5.98
CA ARG A 68 -10.51 1.94 -6.94
C ARG A 68 -10.34 3.45 -6.94
N ILE A 69 -9.19 3.90 -6.44
CA ILE A 69 -8.85 5.34 -6.39
C ILE A 69 -8.79 5.93 -7.79
N PHE A 70 -8.45 5.11 -8.80
CA PHE A 70 -8.41 5.49 -10.20
C PHE A 70 -9.55 4.85 -10.99
N SER A 71 -10.23 5.66 -11.79
CA SER A 71 -11.18 5.18 -12.80
C SER A 71 -10.43 4.48 -13.94
N LYS A 72 -11.17 3.76 -14.79
CA LYS A 72 -10.59 3.05 -15.93
C LYS A 72 -9.77 3.98 -16.86
N ASN A 73 -10.28 5.18 -17.15
CA ASN A 73 -9.59 6.17 -17.97
C ASN A 73 -8.25 6.59 -17.37
N GLN A 74 -8.18 6.73 -16.04
CA GLN A 74 -6.94 7.11 -15.35
C GLN A 74 -5.91 5.97 -15.40
N VAL A 75 -6.36 4.72 -15.31
CA VAL A 75 -5.51 3.54 -15.48
C VAL A 75 -4.95 3.46 -16.90
N GLU A 76 -5.77 3.73 -17.92
CA GLU A 76 -5.30 3.78 -19.32
C GLU A 76 -4.26 4.88 -19.52
N MET A 77 -4.49 6.07 -18.99
CA MET A 77 -3.53 7.18 -19.03
C MET A 77 -2.19 6.83 -18.36
N ILE A 78 -2.21 6.24 -17.15
CA ILE A 78 -0.99 5.79 -16.47
C ILE A 78 -0.27 4.73 -17.31
N THR A 79 -1.01 3.84 -17.98
CA THR A 79 -0.45 2.83 -18.87
C THR A 79 0.28 3.45 -20.05
N ASP A 80 -0.31 4.45 -20.70
CA ASP A 80 0.29 5.14 -21.83
C ASP A 80 1.51 5.97 -21.41
N LEU A 81 1.45 6.57 -20.23
CA LEU A 81 2.57 7.27 -19.61
C LEU A 81 3.75 6.33 -19.37
N LEU A 82 3.52 5.13 -18.83
CA LEU A 82 4.56 4.12 -18.64
C LEU A 82 5.09 3.53 -19.96
N LYS A 83 4.25 3.39 -20.99
CA LYS A 83 4.69 2.98 -22.33
C LYS A 83 5.60 4.02 -22.97
N SER A 84 5.31 5.31 -22.76
CA SER A 84 6.12 6.40 -23.30
C SER A 84 7.47 6.54 -22.58
N ASN A 85 7.49 6.30 -21.26
CA ASN A 85 8.73 6.30 -20.48
C ASN A 85 8.58 5.37 -19.25
N ALA A 86 9.22 4.21 -19.31
CA ALA A 86 9.19 3.20 -18.26
C ALA A 86 10.11 3.52 -17.06
N CYS A 87 10.97 4.54 -17.18
CA CYS A 87 11.93 4.94 -16.15
C CYS A 87 11.39 6.00 -15.17
N LEU A 88 10.12 6.37 -15.29
CA LEU A 88 9.51 7.38 -14.42
C LEU A 88 9.43 6.91 -12.97
N PHE A 89 9.80 7.79 -12.05
CA PHE A 89 9.65 7.56 -10.63
C PHE A 89 8.18 7.72 -10.20
N LEU A 90 7.82 7.15 -9.05
CA LEU A 90 6.44 7.15 -8.55
C LEU A 90 5.90 8.56 -8.31
N ASP A 91 6.74 9.48 -7.83
CA ASP A 91 6.40 10.88 -7.61
C ASP A 91 6.15 11.63 -8.92
N GLU A 92 6.93 11.35 -9.97
CA GLU A 92 6.71 11.90 -11.31
C GLU A 92 5.39 11.40 -11.92
N ILE A 93 5.08 10.11 -11.74
CA ILE A 93 3.80 9.53 -12.19
C ILE A 93 2.65 10.19 -11.42
N CYS A 94 2.75 10.31 -10.10
CA CYS A 94 1.75 10.99 -9.26
C CYS A 94 1.52 12.45 -9.72
N GLY A 95 2.60 13.19 -10.00
CA GLY A 95 2.54 14.57 -10.47
C GLY A 95 1.80 14.70 -11.80
N ARG A 96 2.13 13.87 -12.79
CA ARG A 96 1.47 13.89 -14.11
C ARG A 96 0.01 13.47 -14.05
N VAL A 97 -0.31 12.51 -13.18
CA VAL A 97 -1.70 12.11 -12.92
C VAL A 97 -2.47 13.28 -12.30
N TYR A 98 -1.87 14.00 -11.35
CA TYR A 98 -2.49 15.18 -10.76
C TYR A 98 -2.71 16.30 -11.78
N GLU A 99 -1.72 16.60 -12.62
CA GLU A 99 -1.84 17.63 -13.67
C GLU A 99 -2.98 17.33 -14.66
N THR A 100 -3.19 16.06 -14.99
CA THR A 100 -4.18 15.67 -16.00
C THR A 100 -5.58 15.45 -15.43
N SER A 101 -5.68 14.93 -14.21
CA SER A 101 -6.95 14.48 -13.62
C SER A 101 -7.41 15.28 -12.40
N GLY A 102 -6.54 16.11 -11.82
CA GLY A 102 -6.75 16.78 -10.54
C GLY A 102 -6.70 15.85 -9.32
N ILE A 103 -6.42 14.56 -9.50
CA ILE A 103 -6.40 13.58 -8.41
C ILE A 103 -5.01 13.54 -7.78
N SER A 104 -4.92 13.94 -6.52
CA SER A 104 -3.71 13.75 -5.74
C SER A 104 -3.66 12.32 -5.19
N CYS A 105 -2.51 11.67 -5.35
CA CYS A 105 -2.28 10.33 -4.83
C CYS A 105 -0.90 10.26 -4.18
N THR A 106 -0.77 9.39 -3.19
CA THR A 106 0.52 9.15 -2.54
C THR A 106 1.33 8.12 -3.34
N ASN A 107 2.65 8.12 -3.18
CA ASN A 107 3.51 7.09 -3.78
C ASN A 107 3.12 5.68 -3.36
N GLN A 108 2.62 5.51 -2.12
CA GLN A 108 2.09 4.23 -1.64
C GLN A 108 0.88 3.79 -2.48
N THR A 109 -0.08 4.70 -2.67
CA THR A 109 -1.27 4.45 -3.49
C THR A 109 -0.88 4.12 -4.93
N MET A 110 0.02 4.89 -5.54
CA MET A 110 0.50 4.63 -6.89
C MET A 110 1.20 3.28 -6.98
N SER A 111 2.05 2.93 -6.02
CA SER A 111 2.71 1.62 -5.96
C SER A 111 1.72 0.47 -5.87
N THR A 112 0.69 0.58 -5.02
CA THR A 112 -0.40 -0.39 -4.92
C THR A 112 -1.13 -0.52 -6.25
N VAL A 113 -1.46 0.60 -6.91
CA VAL A 113 -2.18 0.59 -8.19
C VAL A 113 -1.37 -0.10 -9.27
N LEU A 114 -0.08 0.23 -9.40
CA LEU A 114 0.80 -0.40 -10.39
C LEU A 114 0.92 -1.91 -10.16
N LYS A 115 1.08 -2.35 -8.90
CA LYS A 115 1.26 -3.77 -8.56
C LYS A 115 -0.04 -4.57 -8.62
N GLU A 116 -1.05 -4.13 -7.89
CA GLU A 116 -2.27 -4.90 -7.63
C GLU A 116 -3.29 -4.75 -8.76
N TYR A 117 -3.38 -3.57 -9.39
CA TYR A 117 -4.39 -3.32 -10.43
C TYR A 117 -3.87 -3.45 -11.85
N MET A 118 -2.59 -3.13 -12.08
CA MET A 118 -1.99 -3.20 -13.43
C MET A 118 -1.04 -4.38 -13.61
N GLY A 119 -0.69 -5.11 -12.54
CA GLY A 119 0.23 -6.24 -12.61
C GLY A 119 1.69 -5.87 -12.92
N TYR A 120 2.07 -4.58 -12.83
CA TYR A 120 3.45 -4.16 -13.01
C TYR A 120 4.28 -4.62 -11.82
N THR A 121 5.26 -5.48 -12.09
CA THR A 121 6.22 -5.92 -11.09
C THR A 121 7.43 -4.99 -11.14
N LEU A 122 7.74 -4.33 -10.04
CA LEU A 122 8.98 -3.54 -9.92
C LEU A 122 10.17 -4.50 -10.04
N LYS A 123 10.96 -4.38 -11.12
CA LYS A 123 12.34 -4.87 -11.10
C LYS A 123 13.12 -3.95 -10.20
N ILE A 124 13.39 -4.40 -8.98
CA ILE A 124 14.32 -3.70 -8.09
C ILE A 124 15.71 -3.91 -8.70
N THR A 125 16.20 -2.92 -9.44
CA THR A 125 17.65 -2.76 -9.60
C THR A 125 18.17 -2.52 -8.19
N SER A 126 18.84 -3.51 -7.62
CA SER A 126 19.48 -3.38 -6.32
C SER A 126 20.27 -2.07 -6.32
N LYS A 127 20.05 -1.18 -5.35
CA LYS A 127 20.96 -0.07 -5.09
C LYS A 127 22.30 -0.68 -4.71
N ILE A 128 23.14 -0.95 -5.70
CA ILE A 128 24.53 -1.28 -5.47
C ILE A 128 25.12 0.01 -4.91
N HIS A 129 25.48 -0.01 -3.62
CA HIS A 129 26.22 1.09 -3.00
C HIS A 129 27.40 1.46 -3.91
N ILE A 130 27.74 2.75 -4.10
CA ILE A 130 28.80 3.16 -5.02
C ILE A 130 30.10 2.37 -4.81
N ASN A 131 30.46 2.08 -3.55
CA ASN A 131 31.61 1.24 -3.19
C ASN A 131 31.55 -0.24 -3.67
N ARG A 132 30.40 -0.69 -4.19
CA ARG A 132 30.18 -2.03 -4.76
C ARG A 132 29.98 -2.02 -6.28
N SER A 133 29.92 -0.85 -6.92
CA SER A 133 29.88 -0.76 -8.38
C SER A 133 31.31 -0.77 -8.90
N ASP A 134 31.71 -1.84 -9.59
CA ASP A 134 33.07 -1.94 -10.16
C ASP A 134 33.35 -0.80 -11.14
N VAL A 135 32.34 -0.39 -11.92
CA VAL A 135 32.44 0.74 -12.86
C VAL A 135 32.69 2.06 -12.11
N ALA A 136 31.95 2.33 -11.03
CA ALA A 136 32.16 3.56 -10.25
C ALA A 136 33.48 3.55 -9.48
N ARG A 137 33.96 2.35 -9.09
CA ARG A 137 35.28 2.17 -8.47
C ARG A 137 36.41 2.37 -9.47
N GLU A 138 36.24 1.92 -10.71
CA GLU A 138 37.20 2.14 -11.80
C GLU A 138 37.29 3.63 -12.17
N ASP A 139 36.16 4.32 -12.34
CA ASP A 139 36.14 5.77 -12.59
C ASP A 139 36.77 6.58 -11.43
N TYR A 140 36.54 6.16 -10.18
CA TYR A 140 37.19 6.75 -9.01
C TYR A 140 38.71 6.50 -9.02
N MET A 141 39.14 5.27 -9.33
CA MET A 141 40.56 4.95 -9.45
C MET A 141 41.23 5.71 -10.60
N VAL A 142 40.56 5.92 -11.74
CA VAL A 142 41.10 6.70 -12.86
C VAL A 142 41.21 8.19 -12.49
N SER A 143 40.21 8.75 -11.82
CA SER A 143 40.21 10.17 -11.41
C SER A 143 41.16 10.50 -10.25
N HIS A 144 41.48 9.52 -9.40
CA HIS A 144 42.32 9.69 -8.22
C HIS A 144 43.59 8.83 -8.24
N SER A 145 43.97 8.28 -9.40
CA SER A 145 45.21 7.51 -9.53
C SER A 145 46.40 8.42 -9.27
N PRO A 146 47.29 8.12 -8.31
CA PRO A 146 48.57 8.78 -8.23
C PRO A 146 49.34 8.41 -9.50
N ILE A 147 49.68 9.42 -10.30
CA ILE A 147 50.67 9.31 -11.39
C ILE A 147 51.86 8.51 -10.83
N PRO A 148 52.34 7.44 -11.49
CA PRO A 148 53.48 6.70 -10.98
C PRO A 148 54.67 7.66 -10.89
N CYS A 149 55.17 7.90 -9.68
CA CYS A 149 56.40 8.64 -9.41
C CYS A 149 57.62 7.85 -9.88
N THR A 150 57.71 7.53 -11.17
CA THR A 150 58.96 7.11 -11.80
C THR A 150 58.95 7.53 -13.25
N LEU A 151 59.33 8.79 -13.52
CA LEU A 151 60.17 9.19 -14.65
C LEU A 151 60.31 10.72 -14.68
N SER A 152 61.30 11.24 -13.97
CA SER A 152 62.19 12.30 -14.47
C SER A 152 63.26 12.63 -13.43
N GLY A 153 64.55 12.57 -13.83
CA GLY A 153 65.59 13.31 -13.13
C GLY A 153 66.88 12.60 -12.73
N PHE A 154 67.27 11.46 -13.32
CA PHE A 154 68.66 11.00 -13.19
C PHE A 154 69.55 11.69 -14.23
N HIS A 155 69.79 12.98 -14.06
CA HIS A 155 70.84 13.69 -14.78
C HIS A 155 72.12 13.64 -13.93
N ARG A 156 72.86 12.52 -14.00
CA ARG A 156 74.28 12.51 -13.62
C ARG A 156 75.05 13.32 -14.66
N ARG A 157 75.42 14.55 -14.32
CA ARG A 157 76.45 15.30 -15.02
C ARG A 157 77.76 15.08 -14.28
N ILE A 158 78.66 14.36 -14.92
CA ILE A 158 80.06 14.14 -14.51
C ILE A 158 80.80 15.48 -14.61
N TRP A 159 81.56 15.86 -13.58
CA TRP A 159 82.85 16.60 -13.50
C TRP A 159 83.16 16.70 -11.99
N GLY A 160 84.31 16.42 -11.39
CA GLY A 160 85.67 16.07 -11.78
C GLY A 160 86.60 16.47 -10.61
N MET A 161 87.41 15.54 -10.12
CA MET A 161 88.68 15.68 -9.37
C MET A 161 88.84 16.75 -8.27
N SER A 162 89.10 16.30 -7.03
CA SER A 162 90.40 16.48 -6.33
C SER A 162 90.46 15.57 -5.11
#